data_AF-A0AAE4I2D2-F1
#
_entry.id   AF-A0AAE4I2D2-F1
#
_cell.length_a   1.000
_cell.length_b   1.000
_cell.length_c   1.000
_cell.angle_alpha   90.00
_cell.angle_beta   90.00
_cell.angle_gamma   90.00
#
_symmetry.space_group_name_H-M   'P 1'
#
loop_
_entity.id
_entity.type
_entity.pdbx_description
1 polymer ?
#
loop_
_entity_poly.entity_id
_entity_poly.type
_entity_poly.pdbx_seq_one_letter_code
_entity_poly.pdbx_strand_id
1 'polypeptide(L)'
;MDIEEKKILNRLKRTEGQIRGIQKMIEDDKECIDVITQLSAVRSSIDRVMGMIMAENLKHCFEHPDQNPEEQAQKLEQAINMIIKK
;
A
#
# COMPACT_ATOMS: atom_id res chain seq x y z
N MET A 1 -1.00 11.21 15.62
CA MET A 1 -1.25 11.03 14.18
C MET A 1 -0.01 11.50 13.45
N ASP A 2 0.86 10.56 13.11
CA ASP A 2 2.18 10.83 12.53
C ASP A 2 2.05 11.40 11.10
N ILE A 3 3.07 12.09 10.61
CA ILE A 3 3.10 12.64 9.25
C ILE A 3 2.97 11.52 8.21
N GLU A 4 3.53 10.34 8.48
CA GLU A 4 3.51 9.20 7.58
C GLU A 4 2.10 8.59 7.45
N GLU A 5 1.39 8.47 8.58
CA GLU A 5 -0.01 8.04 8.63
C GLU A 5 -0.92 8.94 7.78
N LYS A 6 -0.73 10.26 7.88
CA LYS A 6 -1.48 11.24 7.05
C LYS A 6 -1.20 11.07 5.56
N LYS A 7 0.06 10.81 5.16
CA LYS A 7 0.41 10.59 3.74
C LYS A 7 -0.25 9.32 3.20
N ILE A 8 -0.24 8.24 3.96
CA ILE A 8 -0.88 6.97 3.60
C ILE A 8 -2.38 7.19 3.39
N LEU A 9 -3.06 7.80 4.35
CA LEU A 9 -4.49 8.10 4.27
C LEU A 9 -4.83 9.00 3.08
N ASN A 10 -4.03 10.03 2.81
CA ASN A 10 -4.24 10.90 1.65
C ASN A 10 -4.08 10.17 0.31
N ARG A 11 -3.14 9.22 0.21
CA ARG A 11 -3.00 8.38 -0.98
C ARG A 11 -4.20 7.46 -1.15
N LEU A 12 -4.66 6.82 -0.08
CA LEU A 12 -5.86 5.98 -0.12
C LEU A 12 -7.09 6.75 -0.56
N LYS A 13 -7.34 7.95 -0.01
CA LYS A 13 -8.44 8.83 -0.46
C LYS A 13 -8.36 9.20 -1.95
N ARG A 14 -7.15 9.43 -2.46
CA ARG A 14 -6.95 9.67 -3.90
C ARG A 14 -7.26 8.43 -4.72
N THR A 15 -6.81 7.25 -4.28
CA THR A 15 -7.09 5.98 -4.95
C THR A 15 -8.58 5.64 -4.93
N GLU A 16 -9.30 5.92 -3.85
CA GLU A 16 -10.76 5.83 -3.79
C GLU A 16 -11.42 6.70 -4.86
N GLY A 17 -10.98 7.95 -5.02
CA GLY A 17 -11.45 8.84 -6.08
C GLY A 17 -11.17 8.30 -7.49
N GLN A 18 -10.00 7.69 -7.72
CA GLN A 18 -9.68 7.04 -8.99
C GLN A 18 -10.61 5.85 -9.29
N ILE A 19 -10.90 5.01 -8.29
CA ILE A 19 -11.82 3.88 -8.43
C ILE A 19 -13.23 4.37 -8.81
N ARG A 20 -13.72 5.43 -8.16
CA ARG A 20 -15.00 6.07 -8.54
C ARG A 20 -14.99 6.59 -9.97
N GLY A 21 -13.87 7.19 -10.40
CA GLY A 21 -13.68 7.62 -11.78
C GLY A 21 -13.75 6.46 -12.77
N ILE A 22 -13.13 5.33 -12.45
CA ILE A 22 -13.16 4.10 -13.27
C ILE A 22 -14.57 3.53 -13.36
N GLN A 23 -15.33 3.50 -12.26
CA GLN A 23 -16.73 3.07 -12.28
C GLN A 23 -17.54 3.90 -13.29
N LYS A 24 -17.40 5.22 -13.25
CA LYS A 24 -18.05 6.11 -14.22
C LYS A 24 -17.57 5.88 -15.65
N MET A 25 -16.29 5.59 -15.87
CA MET A 25 -15.80 5.24 -17.22
C MET A 25 -16.47 3.98 -17.77
N ILE A 26 -16.75 2.99 -16.91
CA ILE A 26 -17.46 1.78 -17.30
C ILE A 26 -18.94 2.09 -17.59
N GLU A 27 -19.59 2.89 -16.74
CA GLU A 27 -20.98 3.34 -16.96
C GLU A 27 -21.15 4.18 -18.23
N ASP A 28 -20.14 4.96 -18.59
CA ASP A 28 -20.10 5.81 -19.78
C ASP A 28 -19.58 5.05 -21.05
N ASP A 29 -19.49 3.71 -21.01
CA ASP A 29 -19.00 2.84 -22.09
C ASP A 29 -17.66 3.31 -22.71
N LYS A 30 -16.70 3.71 -21.88
CA LYS A 30 -15.36 4.11 -22.33
C LYS A 30 -14.57 2.92 -22.87
N GLU A 31 -13.62 3.23 -23.76
CA GLU A 31 -12.72 2.25 -24.35
C GLU A 31 -11.98 1.42 -23.30
N CYS A 32 -11.94 0.10 -23.52
CA CYS A 32 -11.31 -0.86 -22.60
C CYS A 32 -9.85 -0.51 -22.29
N ILE A 33 -9.11 0.02 -23.27
CA ILE A 33 -7.70 0.39 -23.09
C ILE A 33 -7.53 1.54 -22.09
N ASP A 34 -8.47 2.50 -22.07
CA ASP A 34 -8.44 3.62 -21.14
C ASP A 34 -8.77 3.15 -19.73
N VAL A 35 -9.78 2.28 -19.59
CA VAL A 35 -10.15 1.67 -18.30
C VAL A 35 -8.99 0.86 -17.73
N ILE A 36 -8.35 0.01 -18.53
CA ILE A 36 -7.17 -0.79 -18.12
C ILE A 36 -6.01 0.12 -17.69
N THR A 37 -5.80 1.23 -18.40
CA THR A 37 -4.77 2.21 -18.06
C THR A 37 -5.03 2.83 -16.68
N GLN A 38 -6.27 3.21 -16.38
CA GLN A 38 -6.63 3.75 -15.07
C GLN A 38 -6.55 2.70 -13.95
N LEU A 39 -6.99 1.45 -14.22
CA LEU A 39 -6.82 0.34 -13.27
C LEU A 39 -5.34 0.07 -12.96
N SER A 40 -4.47 0.16 -13.96
CA SER A 40 -3.01 0.02 -13.77
C SER A 40 -2.43 1.15 -12.91
N ALA A 41 -2.96 2.38 -13.04
CA ALA A 41 -2.60 3.50 -12.19
C ALA A 41 -3.06 3.29 -10.73
N VAL A 42 -4.26 2.73 -10.52
CA VAL A 42 -4.77 2.34 -9.20
C VAL A 42 -3.88 1.28 -8.57
N ARG A 43 -3.57 0.19 -9.30
CA ARG A 43 -2.65 -0.86 -8.83
C ARG A 43 -1.32 -0.26 -8.37
N SER A 44 -0.70 0.57 -9.20
CA SER A 44 0.56 1.25 -8.87
C SER A 44 0.45 2.16 -7.64
N SER A 45 -0.71 2.75 -7.38
CA SER A 45 -0.95 3.54 -6.17
C SER A 45 -1.04 2.66 -4.92
N ILE A 46 -1.74 1.54 -5.01
CA ILE A 46 -1.88 0.56 -3.92
C ILE A 46 -0.52 -0.06 -3.59
N ASP A 47 0.27 -0.48 -4.59
CA ASP A 47 1.62 -1.01 -4.41
C ASP A 47 2.51 -0.05 -3.61
N ARG A 48 2.40 1.25 -3.90
CA ARG A 48 3.12 2.28 -3.13
C ARG A 48 2.64 2.40 -1.69
N VAL A 49 1.34 2.34 -1.45
CA VAL A 49 0.78 2.37 -0.08
C VAL A 49 1.24 1.15 0.71
N MET A 50 1.19 -0.04 0.12
CA MET A 50 1.70 -1.27 0.75
C MET A 50 3.17 -1.10 1.13
N GLY A 51 4.01 -0.63 0.19
CA GLY A 51 5.43 -0.37 0.46
C GLY A 51 5.69 0.62 1.59
N MET A 52 4.87 1.69 1.70
CA MET A 52 4.97 2.65 2.80
C MET A 52 4.65 2.02 4.16
N ILE A 53 3.57 1.23 4.24
CA ILE A 53 3.17 0.53 5.48
C ILE A 53 4.24 -0.47 5.90
N MET A 54 4.83 -1.18 4.93
CA MET A 54 5.87 -2.17 5.19
C MET A 54 7.18 -1.52 5.65
N ALA A 55 7.56 -0.38 5.05
CA ALA A 55 8.70 0.40 5.51
C ALA A 55 8.51 0.87 6.96
N GLU A 56 7.31 1.33 7.31
CA GLU A 56 6.98 1.75 8.68
C GLU A 56 7.02 0.56 9.66
N ASN A 57 6.52 -0.62 9.26
CA ASN A 57 6.61 -1.83 10.07
C ASN A 57 8.08 -2.23 10.34
N LEU A 58 8.93 -2.25 9.31
CA LEU A 58 10.35 -2.55 9.47
C LEU A 58 11.04 -1.53 10.37
N LYS A 59 10.77 -0.25 10.17
CA LYS A 59 11.30 0.83 11.01
C LYS A 59 10.90 0.63 12.47
N HIS A 60 9.63 0.31 12.73
CA HIS A 60 9.12 0.00 14.07
C HIS A 60 9.85 -1.20 14.70
N CYS A 61 10.10 -2.27 13.94
CA CYS A 61 10.88 -3.41 14.43
C CYS A 61 12.32 -3.02 14.86
N PHE A 62 12.93 -2.04 14.20
CA PHE A 62 14.28 -1.55 14.55
C PHE A 62 14.27 -0.53 15.70
N GLU A 63 13.29 0.36 15.75
CA GLU A 63 13.18 1.39 16.79
C GLU A 63 12.69 0.83 18.13
N HIS A 64 11.95 -0.28 18.09
CA HIS A 64 11.37 -0.95 19.26
C HIS A 64 11.68 -2.45 19.24
N PRO A 65 12.97 -2.83 19.40
CA PRO A 65 13.36 -4.23 19.39
C PRO A 65 12.75 -4.98 20.57
N ASP A 66 12.34 -6.22 20.32
CA ASP A 66 11.89 -7.11 21.37
C ASP A 66 13.04 -7.48 22.32
N GLN A 67 12.72 -7.73 23.59
CA GLN A 67 13.70 -8.23 24.55
C GLN A 67 14.06 -9.68 24.27
N ASN A 68 13.14 -10.44 23.67
CA ASN A 68 13.39 -11.80 23.23
C ASN A 68 13.96 -11.82 21.80
N PRO A 69 15.21 -12.27 21.59
CA PRO A 69 15.83 -12.33 20.27
C PRO A 69 15.07 -13.21 19.27
N GLU A 70 14.40 -14.26 19.74
CA GLU A 70 13.63 -15.17 18.89
C GLU A 70 12.35 -14.50 18.37
N GLU A 71 11.63 -13.79 19.23
CA GLU A 71 10.45 -13.01 18.85
C GLU A 71 10.81 -11.85 17.91
N GLN A 72 11.94 -11.19 18.15
CA GLN A 72 12.45 -10.15 17.25
C GLN A 72 12.75 -10.71 15.85
N ALA A 73 13.41 -11.88 15.79
CA ALA A 73 13.72 -12.53 14.52
C ALA A 73 12.43 -12.91 13.76
N GLN A 74 11.42 -13.45 14.45
CA GLN A 74 10.13 -13.79 13.86
C GLN A 74 9.39 -12.57 13.30
N LYS A 75 9.34 -11.46 14.05
CA LYS A 75 8.71 -10.21 13.58
C LYS A 75 9.38 -9.67 12.31
N LEU A 76 10.72 -9.68 12.29
CA LEU A 76 11.48 -9.24 11.12
C LEU A 76 11.26 -10.15 9.92
N GLU A 77 11.27 -11.47 10.12
CA GLU A 77 11.01 -12.46 9.06
C GLU A 77 9.59 -12.28 8.48
N GLN A 78 8.58 -12.04 9.32
CA GLN A 78 7.23 -11.74 8.86
C GLN A 78 7.19 -10.48 7.99
N ALA A 79 7.82 -9.40 8.43
CA ALA A 79 7.88 -8.15 7.67
C ALA A 79 8.60 -8.32 6.31
N ILE A 80 9.71 -9.09 6.28
CA ILE A 80 10.43 -9.42 5.04
C ILE A 80 9.56 -10.27 4.10
N ASN A 81 8.85 -11.26 4.63
CA ASN A 81 8.00 -12.15 3.84
C ASN A 81 6.83 -11.41 3.16
N MET A 82 6.35 -10.30 3.74
CA MET A 82 5.37 -9.44 3.10
C MET A 82 5.91 -8.74 1.84
N ILE A 83 7.23 -8.55 1.71
CA ILE A 83 7.89 -7.94 0.53
C ILE A 83 8.08 -8.97 -0.59
N ILE A 84 8.46 -10.19 -0.22
CA ILE A 84 8.90 -11.21 -1.17
C ILE A 84 7.70 -11.94 -1.81
N LYS A 85 6.58 -12.06 -1.11
CA LYS A 85 5.34 -12.61 -1.68
C LYS A 85 4.71 -11.60 -2.65
N LYS A 86 5.10 -11.69 -3.93
CA LYS A 86 4.34 -11.16 -5.06
C LYS A 86 3.19 -12.08 -5.45
#